data_AF-A0AAE3XFH2-F1
#
_entry.id   AF-A0AAE3XFH2-F1
#
_cell.length_a   1.000
_cell.length_b   1.000
_cell.length_c   1.000
_cell.angle_alpha   90.00
_cell.angle_beta   90.00
_cell.angle_gamma   90.00
#
_symmetry.space_group_name_H-M   'P 1'
#
loop_
_entity.id
_entity.type
_entity.pdbx_description
1 polymer ?
#
loop_
_entity_poly.entity_id
_entity_poly.type
_entity_poly.pdbx_seq_one_letter_code
_entity_poly.pdbx_strand_id
1 'polypeptide(L)'
;MTQPQPPSSDTQWPRWEVFKQDAPGRPHQAVGSVHAGDPPHALLTARNVFVRRPAAVSLWCVREDDILTATPEELTTHPALLDTPGEPGTYHVGVKRTNKRSMTFVDLSGTVQASGSGDALRQAQVMHPDVLAWMVFPDTAVVRTDGDPGTVESWFAPAKDKTYKQQQHYGVIGRHVGELKRAGLMPGRAASEEGA
;
A
#
# COMPACT_ATOMS: atom_id res chain seq x y z
N MET A 1 -20.64 -34.13 23.54
CA MET A 1 -20.17 -34.43 22.18
C MET A 1 -20.13 -33.10 21.42
N THR A 2 -18.96 -32.46 21.39
CA THR A 2 -18.75 -31.19 20.68
C THR A 2 -18.56 -31.50 19.21
N GLN A 3 -19.45 -31.01 18.35
CA GLN A 3 -19.27 -31.19 16.91
C GLN A 3 -18.10 -30.32 16.41
N PRO A 4 -17.24 -30.85 15.53
CA PRO A 4 -16.22 -30.04 14.87
C PRO A 4 -16.87 -29.09 13.86
N GLN A 5 -16.55 -27.80 13.95
CA GLN A 5 -16.93 -26.80 12.95
C GLN A 5 -16.28 -27.14 11.60
N PRO A 6 -17.00 -27.04 10.46
CA PRO A 6 -16.40 -27.25 9.14
C PRO A 6 -15.38 -26.13 8.85
N PRO A 7 -14.27 -26.41 8.14
CA PRO A 7 -13.33 -25.36 7.75
C PRO A 7 -14.07 -24.38 6.83
N SER A 8 -14.06 -23.10 7.19
CA SER A 8 -14.51 -22.03 6.29
C SER A 8 -13.63 -22.08 5.04
N SER A 9 -14.20 -22.54 3.93
CA SER A 9 -13.54 -22.64 2.63
C SER A 9 -13.41 -21.25 2.00
N ASP A 10 -12.59 -20.38 2.58
CA ASP A 10 -12.19 -19.15 1.92
C ASP A 10 -11.08 -19.49 0.92
N THR A 11 -11.42 -19.43 -0.37
CA THR A 11 -10.47 -19.67 -1.47
C THR A 11 -9.62 -18.44 -1.76
N GLN A 12 -9.81 -17.32 -1.05
CA GLN A 12 -9.00 -16.13 -1.21
C GLN A 12 -7.62 -16.32 -0.58
N TRP A 13 -6.58 -15.81 -1.24
CA TRP A 13 -5.24 -15.72 -0.66
C TRP A 13 -5.22 -14.76 0.54
N PRO A 14 -4.26 -14.88 1.46
CA PRO A 14 -4.17 -13.95 2.59
C PRO A 14 -3.96 -12.51 2.12
N ARG A 15 -4.45 -11.57 2.92
CA ARG A 15 -4.31 -10.12 2.70
C ARG A 15 -2.97 -9.62 3.26
N TRP A 16 -2.38 -8.68 2.54
CA TRP A 16 -1.12 -8.01 2.88
C TRP A 16 -1.33 -6.51 2.80
N GLU A 17 -0.96 -5.79 3.85
CA GLU A 17 -0.91 -4.33 3.85
C GLU A 17 0.39 -3.86 3.18
N VAL A 18 0.29 -2.82 2.35
CA VAL A 18 1.39 -2.31 1.53
C VAL A 18 1.83 -0.95 2.06
N PHE A 19 3.12 -0.84 2.35
CA PHE A 19 3.74 0.40 2.78
C PHE A 19 4.69 0.91 1.69
N LYS A 20 4.55 2.18 1.33
CA LYS A 20 5.31 2.82 0.25
C LYS A 20 6.04 4.05 0.77
N GLN A 21 7.29 4.22 0.34
CA GLN A 21 8.06 5.45 0.55
C GLN A 21 8.18 6.19 -0.77
N ASP A 22 7.67 7.42 -0.85
CA ASP A 22 7.62 8.18 -2.09
C ASP A 22 8.97 8.82 -2.47
N ALA A 23 9.77 9.20 -1.49
CA ALA A 23 11.07 9.85 -1.68
C ALA A 23 12.04 9.53 -0.53
N PRO A 24 13.37 9.62 -0.74
CA PRO A 24 14.35 9.35 0.30
C PRO A 24 14.14 10.24 1.53
N GLY A 25 14.23 9.65 2.73
CA GLY A 25 14.05 10.37 4.00
C GLY A 25 12.60 10.72 4.35
N ARG A 26 11.61 10.32 3.54
CA ARG A 26 10.18 10.38 3.93
C ARG A 26 9.79 9.12 4.71
N PRO A 27 8.79 9.19 5.60
CA PRO A 27 8.27 7.98 6.22
C PRO A 27 7.60 7.07 5.18
N HIS A 28 7.61 5.76 5.43
CA HIS A 28 6.73 4.83 4.73
C HIS A 28 5.29 5.09 5.12
N GLN A 29 4.40 4.90 4.15
CA GLN A 29 2.97 5.18 4.28
C GLN A 29 2.18 3.96 3.85
N ALA A 30 1.17 3.55 4.63
CA ALA A 30 0.22 2.54 4.22
C ALA A 30 -0.64 3.10 3.08
N VAL A 31 -0.53 2.48 1.90
CA VAL A 31 -1.20 2.91 0.67
C VAL A 31 -2.36 2.01 0.26
N GLY A 32 -2.58 0.91 0.98
CA GLY A 32 -3.65 -0.05 0.76
C GLY A 32 -3.16 -1.49 0.86
N SER A 33 -3.97 -2.44 0.41
CA SER A 33 -3.69 -3.87 0.55
C SER A 33 -3.78 -4.65 -0.76
N VAL A 34 -3.17 -5.83 -0.76
CA VAL A 34 -3.21 -6.82 -1.85
C VAL A 34 -3.48 -8.21 -1.28
N HIS A 35 -4.01 -9.12 -2.10
CA HIS A 35 -4.08 -10.54 -1.76
C HIS A 35 -2.96 -11.28 -2.50
N ALA A 36 -2.21 -12.12 -1.78
CA ALA A 36 -1.09 -12.86 -2.35
C ALA A 36 -0.79 -14.14 -1.55
N GLY A 37 -0.37 -15.20 -2.24
CA GLY A 37 -0.11 -16.50 -1.62
C GLY A 37 1.14 -16.55 -0.73
N ASP A 38 2.14 -15.69 -0.99
CA ASP A 38 3.43 -15.70 -0.32
C ASP A 38 4.10 -14.29 -0.34
N PRO A 39 5.19 -14.07 0.42
CA PRO A 39 5.85 -12.78 0.52
C PRO A 39 6.37 -12.21 -0.82
N PRO A 40 7.12 -12.96 -1.67
CA PRO A 40 7.53 -12.46 -2.98
C PRO A 40 6.36 -12.06 -3.89
N HIS A 41 5.28 -12.85 -3.88
CA HIS A 41 4.06 -12.54 -4.62
C HIS A 41 3.40 -11.25 -4.11
N ALA A 42 3.36 -11.03 -2.80
CA ALA A 42 2.82 -9.80 -2.23
C ALA A 42 3.56 -8.56 -2.76
N LEU A 43 4.90 -8.57 -2.73
CA LEU A 43 5.72 -7.49 -3.28
C LEU A 43 5.52 -7.28 -4.78
N LEU A 44 5.45 -8.37 -5.56
CA LEU A 44 5.20 -8.29 -7.01
C LEU A 44 3.86 -7.63 -7.32
N THR A 45 2.80 -8.05 -6.63
CA THR A 45 1.45 -7.50 -6.79
C THR A 45 1.40 -6.05 -6.33
N ALA A 46 1.99 -5.74 -5.18
CA ALA A 46 2.08 -4.38 -4.64
C ALA A 46 2.80 -3.43 -5.61
N ARG A 47 3.92 -3.84 -6.20
CA ARG A 47 4.64 -3.07 -7.23
C ARG A 47 3.74 -2.77 -8.42
N ASN A 48 3.03 -3.78 -8.92
CA ASN A 48 2.16 -3.64 -10.09
C ASN A 48 0.94 -2.76 -9.83
N VAL A 49 0.46 -2.65 -8.59
CA VAL A 49 -0.72 -1.84 -8.23
C VAL A 49 -0.32 -0.42 -7.84
N PHE A 50 0.67 -0.26 -6.96
CA PHE A 50 0.96 1.02 -6.30
C PHE A 50 2.15 1.80 -6.91
N VAL A 51 2.93 1.20 -7.81
CA VAL A 51 4.21 1.77 -8.27
C VAL A 51 4.26 2.05 -9.79
N ARG A 52 3.14 1.99 -10.52
CA ARG A 52 3.13 2.20 -12.00
C ARG A 52 3.50 3.61 -12.48
N ARG A 53 3.27 4.63 -11.65
CA ARG A 53 3.34 6.06 -12.02
C ARG A 53 3.84 7.00 -10.91
N PRO A 54 3.41 6.86 -9.64
CA PRO A 54 3.92 7.74 -8.59
C PRO A 54 5.37 7.36 -8.25
N ALA A 55 6.15 8.35 -7.79
CA ALA A 55 7.48 8.08 -7.26
C ALA A 55 7.39 7.07 -6.11
N ALA A 56 8.27 6.08 -6.12
CA ALA A 56 8.43 5.11 -5.05
C ALA A 56 9.91 4.75 -4.98
N VAL A 57 10.50 4.87 -3.80
CA VAL A 57 11.90 4.50 -3.55
C VAL A 57 12.04 3.27 -2.68
N SER A 58 10.99 2.90 -1.94
CA SER A 58 10.92 1.68 -1.14
C SER A 58 9.48 1.18 -1.05
N LEU A 59 9.32 -0.15 -0.98
CA LEU A 59 8.05 -0.83 -0.89
C LEU A 59 8.17 -1.99 0.10
N TRP A 60 7.28 -2.03 1.08
CA TRP A 60 7.17 -3.12 2.04
C TRP A 60 5.79 -3.74 1.99
N CYS A 61 5.71 -5.01 2.36
CA CYS A 61 4.45 -5.70 2.61
C CYS A 61 4.49 -6.37 3.99
N VAL A 62 3.36 -6.35 4.69
CA VAL A 62 3.17 -7.05 5.97
C VAL A 62 1.86 -7.80 5.89
N ARG A 63 1.83 -9.06 6.34
CA ARG A 63 0.61 -9.85 6.34
C ARG A 63 -0.36 -9.28 7.36
N GLU A 64 -1.66 -9.24 7.03
CA GLU A 64 -2.64 -8.61 7.92
C GLU A 64 -2.65 -9.23 9.33
N ASP A 65 -2.48 -10.55 9.43
CA ASP A 65 -2.48 -11.28 10.70
C ASP A 65 -1.34 -10.85 11.65
N ASP A 66 -0.27 -10.23 11.13
CA ASP A 66 0.87 -9.74 11.91
C ASP A 66 0.68 -8.28 12.36
N ILE A 67 -0.41 -7.63 11.96
CA ILE A 67 -0.70 -6.23 12.24
C ILE A 67 -1.78 -6.13 13.32
N LEU A 68 -1.46 -5.41 14.39
CA LEU A 68 -2.43 -5.03 15.41
C LEU A 68 -2.83 -3.58 15.20
N THR A 69 -4.12 -3.33 14.96
CA THR A 69 -4.69 -1.98 14.86
C THR A 69 -5.65 -1.72 16.02
N ALA A 70 -5.73 -0.47 16.47
CA ALA A 70 -6.78 -0.05 17.39
C ALA A 70 -7.16 1.42 17.21
N THR A 71 -8.43 1.75 17.38
CA THR A 71 -8.92 3.13 17.58
C THR A 71 -9.08 3.46 19.08
N PRO A 72 -9.19 4.75 19.46
CA PRO A 72 -9.50 5.12 20.84
C PRO A 72 -10.77 4.47 21.38
N GLU A 73 -11.81 4.36 20.55
CA GLU A 73 -13.09 3.74 20.90
C GLU A 73 -12.96 2.22 21.08
N GLU A 74 -12.17 1.55 20.23
CA GLU A 74 -11.86 0.12 20.36
C GLU A 74 -11.09 -0.18 21.65
N LEU A 75 -10.10 0.64 22.02
CA LEU A 75 -9.39 0.47 23.28
C LEU A 75 -10.28 0.69 24.51
N THR A 76 -11.28 1.56 24.39
CA THR A 76 -12.26 1.78 25.47
C THR A 76 -13.20 0.58 25.63
N THR A 77 -13.62 -0.03 24.52
CA THR A 77 -14.57 -1.15 24.50
C THR A 77 -13.89 -2.52 24.69
N HIS A 78 -12.65 -2.65 24.25
CA HIS A 78 -11.85 -3.87 24.23
C HIS A 78 -10.42 -3.61 24.76
N PRO A 79 -10.27 -3.27 26.05
CA PRO A 79 -8.96 -2.95 26.63
C PRO A 79 -7.96 -4.13 26.55
N ALA A 80 -8.45 -5.36 26.42
CA ALA A 80 -7.64 -6.57 26.26
C ALA A 80 -6.73 -6.54 25.01
N LEU A 81 -6.99 -5.67 24.02
CA LEU A 81 -6.10 -5.47 22.87
C LEU A 81 -4.68 -5.03 23.31
N LEU A 82 -4.58 -4.32 24.43
CA LEU A 82 -3.29 -3.92 25.00
C LEU A 82 -2.51 -5.10 25.60
N ASP A 83 -3.18 -6.21 25.88
CA ASP A 83 -2.58 -7.44 26.41
C ASP A 83 -2.37 -8.49 25.32
N THR A 84 -2.55 -8.12 24.04
CA THR A 84 -2.27 -8.99 22.89
C THR A 84 -0.84 -9.53 22.99
N PRO A 85 -0.66 -10.86 23.03
CA PRO A 85 0.67 -11.46 23.11
C PRO A 85 1.48 -11.18 21.84
N GLY A 86 2.79 -11.32 21.94
CA GLY A 86 3.70 -11.23 20.80
C GLY A 86 5.10 -11.60 21.24
N GLU A 87 6.01 -11.63 20.28
CA GLU A 87 7.42 -11.90 20.55
C GLU A 87 8.14 -10.59 20.93
N PRO A 88 9.12 -10.64 21.85
CA PRO A 88 9.91 -9.48 22.18
C PRO A 88 10.76 -9.05 20.97
N GLY A 89 10.81 -7.75 20.70
CA GLY A 89 11.63 -7.23 19.61
C GLY A 89 11.30 -5.80 19.21
N THR A 90 11.73 -5.46 17.99
CA THR A 90 11.47 -4.15 17.40
C THR A 90 10.12 -4.17 16.69
N TYR A 91 9.26 -3.22 17.03
CA TYR A 91 7.96 -3.01 16.42
C TYR A 91 7.92 -1.69 15.68
N HIS A 92 7.33 -1.67 14.49
CA HIS A 92 6.97 -0.44 13.79
C HIS A 92 5.68 0.12 14.35
N VAL A 93 5.62 1.45 14.44
CA VAL A 93 4.44 2.18 14.87
C VAL A 93 3.92 3.03 13.72
N GLY A 94 2.67 2.80 13.36
CA GLY A 94 1.90 3.57 12.41
C GLY A 94 0.80 4.36 13.09
N VAL A 95 0.54 5.57 12.60
CA VAL A 95 -0.56 6.41 13.09
C VAL A 95 -1.43 6.95 11.98
N LYS A 96 -2.73 6.98 12.23
CA LYS A 96 -3.72 7.66 11.40
C LYS A 96 -4.13 8.97 12.05
N ARG A 97 -3.73 10.11 11.50
CA ARG A 97 -4.04 11.43 12.06
C ARG A 97 -5.28 12.11 11.48
N THR A 98 -5.70 11.72 10.27
CA THR A 98 -6.78 12.39 9.56
C THR A 98 -7.49 11.45 8.58
N ASN A 99 -8.79 11.66 8.39
CA ASN A 99 -9.60 11.00 7.36
C ASN A 99 -9.66 11.80 6.04
N LYS A 100 -9.05 13.00 5.99
CA LYS A 100 -9.17 13.92 4.84
C LYS A 100 -8.21 13.60 3.68
N ARG A 101 -7.30 12.62 3.83
CA ARG A 101 -6.36 12.22 2.76
C ARG A 101 -6.92 10.99 2.05
N SER A 102 -7.10 11.10 0.73
CA SER A 102 -7.77 10.10 -0.09
C SER A 102 -6.91 8.89 -0.49
N MET A 103 -5.61 8.85 -0.14
CA MET A 103 -4.68 7.82 -0.63
C MET A 103 -3.69 7.27 0.41
N THR A 104 -3.62 7.83 1.62
CA THR A 104 -2.72 7.37 2.68
C THR A 104 -3.53 7.12 3.94
N PHE A 105 -3.53 5.87 4.41
CA PHE A 105 -4.30 5.48 5.59
C PHE A 105 -3.53 5.65 6.90
N VAL A 106 -2.22 5.39 6.89
CA VAL A 106 -1.35 5.37 8.08
C VAL A 106 0.05 5.86 7.70
N ASP A 107 0.63 6.76 8.50
CA ASP A 107 2.04 7.14 8.38
C ASP A 107 2.85 6.34 9.42
N LEU A 108 3.94 5.66 9.01
CA LEU A 108 4.86 5.05 9.97
C LEU A 108 5.64 6.16 10.69
N SER A 109 5.45 6.26 12.01
CA SER A 109 6.01 7.31 12.86
C SER A 109 7.35 6.94 13.50
N GLY A 110 7.71 5.66 13.50
CA GLY A 110 8.97 5.18 14.07
C GLY A 110 8.89 3.73 14.52
N THR A 111 9.79 3.37 15.44
CA THR A 111 9.85 2.03 16.03
C THR A 111 9.94 2.10 17.55
N VAL A 112 9.55 1.01 18.21
CA VAL A 112 9.68 0.80 19.65
C VAL A 112 10.27 -0.58 19.94
N GLN A 113 10.95 -0.72 21.08
CA GLN A 113 11.25 -2.03 21.64
C GLN A 113 10.08 -2.44 22.54
N ALA A 114 9.48 -3.60 22.26
CA ALA A 114 8.32 -4.06 23.00
C ALA A 114 8.46 -5.54 23.34
N SER A 115 7.79 -5.97 24.41
CA SER A 115 7.71 -7.39 24.79
C SER A 115 6.69 -8.19 23.98
N GLY A 116 5.90 -7.52 23.13
CA GLY A 116 4.86 -8.09 22.29
C GLY A 116 3.97 -7.01 21.67
N SER A 117 2.98 -7.41 20.85
CA SER A 117 2.17 -6.48 20.07
C SER A 117 1.31 -5.55 20.94
N GLY A 118 0.72 -6.06 22.02
CA GLY A 118 -0.06 -5.25 22.95
C GLY A 118 0.77 -4.21 23.72
N ASP A 119 2.01 -4.57 24.09
CA ASP A 119 2.96 -3.63 24.70
C ASP A 119 3.37 -2.53 23.70
N ALA A 120 3.66 -2.90 22.44
CA ALA A 120 3.93 -1.93 21.38
C ALA A 120 2.75 -0.96 21.18
N LEU A 121 1.51 -1.47 21.22
CA LEU A 121 0.30 -0.66 21.10
C LEU A 121 0.12 0.31 22.27
N ARG A 122 0.39 -0.13 23.51
CA ARG A 122 0.41 0.77 24.69
C ARG A 122 1.43 1.90 24.52
N GLN A 123 2.65 1.56 24.11
CA GLN A 123 3.70 2.55 23.88
C GLN A 123 3.30 3.52 22.75
N ALA A 124 2.70 3.03 21.67
CA ALA A 124 2.19 3.85 20.58
C ALA A 124 1.12 4.86 21.04
N GLN A 125 0.21 4.45 21.93
CA GLN A 125 -0.80 5.33 22.53
C GLN A 125 -0.16 6.46 23.33
N VAL A 126 0.85 6.15 24.15
CA VAL A 126 1.57 7.14 24.97
C VAL A 126 2.33 8.13 24.09
N MET A 127 2.98 7.66 23.03
CA MET A 127 3.73 8.52 22.10
C MET A 127 2.82 9.38 21.23
N HIS A 128 1.62 8.90 20.91
CA HIS A 128 0.70 9.53 19.97
C HIS A 128 -0.74 9.53 20.51
N PRO A 129 -1.05 10.30 21.56
CA PRO A 129 -2.38 10.26 22.20
C PRO A 129 -3.51 10.81 21.32
N ASP A 130 -3.21 11.79 20.47
CA ASP A 130 -4.21 12.53 19.68
C ASP A 130 -4.27 12.06 18.21
N VAL A 131 -4.55 10.78 18.00
CA VAL A 131 -4.70 10.19 16.65
C VAL A 131 -5.99 9.39 16.53
N LEU A 132 -6.42 9.13 15.30
CA LEU A 132 -7.66 8.40 15.00
C LEU A 132 -7.49 6.89 15.15
N ALA A 133 -6.30 6.37 14.88
CA ALA A 133 -5.97 4.96 15.05
C ALA A 133 -4.45 4.77 15.17
N TRP A 134 -4.07 3.71 15.88
CA TRP A 134 -2.73 3.17 15.93
C TRP A 134 -2.66 1.86 15.17
N MET A 135 -1.48 1.60 14.63
CA MET A 135 -1.13 0.35 13.96
C MET A 135 0.26 -0.05 14.45
N VAL A 136 0.44 -1.31 14.84
CA VAL A 136 1.75 -1.86 15.22
C VAL A 136 1.97 -3.23 14.61
N PHE A 137 3.21 -3.51 14.22
CA PHE A 137 3.63 -4.82 13.70
C PHE A 137 5.13 -5.02 13.96
N PRO A 138 5.60 -6.27 14.15
CA PRO A 138 7.01 -6.54 14.39
C PRO A 138 7.84 -6.32 13.12
N ASP A 139 9.08 -5.83 13.25
CA ASP A 139 9.99 -5.65 12.09
C ASP A 139 10.28 -6.98 11.37
N THR A 140 10.24 -8.10 12.10
CA THR A 140 10.43 -9.44 11.52
C THR A 140 9.32 -9.87 10.57
N ALA A 141 8.13 -9.25 10.63
CA ALA A 141 7.03 -9.52 9.69
C ALA A 141 7.13 -8.69 8.40
N VAL A 142 8.09 -7.77 8.31
CA VAL A 142 8.24 -6.87 7.16
C VAL A 142 8.93 -7.57 6.00
N VAL A 143 8.20 -7.70 4.91
CA VAL A 143 8.72 -8.18 3.63
C VAL A 143 9.23 -6.98 2.83
N ARG A 144 10.51 -6.98 2.50
CA ARG A 144 11.20 -5.91 1.76
C ARG A 144 12.21 -6.50 0.78
N THR A 145 12.51 -5.77 -0.29
CA THR A 145 13.50 -6.16 -1.31
C THR A 145 14.94 -5.75 -0.97
N ASP A 146 15.15 -5.10 0.17
CA ASP A 146 16.46 -4.56 0.55
C ASP A 146 17.47 -5.70 0.77
N GLY A 147 18.58 -5.69 0.00
CA GLY A 147 19.70 -6.63 0.17
C GLY A 147 19.70 -7.88 -0.71
N ASP A 148 18.69 -8.08 -1.57
CA ASP A 148 18.70 -9.14 -2.59
C ASP A 148 19.65 -8.74 -3.76
N PRO A 149 20.60 -9.61 -4.18
CA PRO A 149 21.39 -9.40 -5.40
C PRO A 149 20.56 -9.13 -6.67
N GLY A 150 19.29 -9.56 -6.69
CA GLY A 150 18.32 -9.27 -7.75
C GLY A 150 17.67 -7.88 -7.67
N THR A 151 17.85 -7.13 -6.57
CA THR A 151 17.31 -5.78 -6.41
C THR A 151 18.16 -4.80 -7.22
N VAL A 152 17.66 -4.46 -8.40
CA VAL A 152 18.27 -3.50 -9.31
C VAL A 152 17.58 -2.15 -9.23
N GLU A 153 18.36 -1.08 -9.42
CA GLU A 153 17.81 0.27 -9.56
C GLU A 153 16.84 0.32 -10.74
N SER A 154 15.70 1.00 -10.54
CA SER A 154 14.75 1.24 -11.63
C SER A 154 15.43 2.04 -12.75
N TRP A 155 15.56 1.45 -13.94
CA TRP A 155 16.04 2.15 -15.13
C TRP A 155 15.10 3.26 -15.61
N PHE A 156 13.90 3.35 -15.02
CA PHE A 156 12.93 4.41 -15.28
C PHE A 156 12.98 5.44 -14.16
N ALA A 157 13.28 6.68 -14.51
CA ALA A 157 13.08 7.82 -13.63
C ALA A 157 11.57 8.09 -13.44
N PRO A 158 11.10 8.42 -12.22
CA PRO A 158 9.73 8.86 -12.02
C PRO A 158 9.40 10.05 -12.94
N ALA A 159 8.26 9.98 -13.62
CA ALA A 159 7.78 11.10 -14.43
C ALA A 159 7.39 12.27 -13.50
N LYS A 160 8.30 13.24 -13.35
CA LYS A 160 8.10 14.42 -12.50
C LYS A 160 7.08 15.38 -13.09
N ASP A 161 7.10 15.52 -14.41
CA ASP A 161 6.21 16.40 -15.16
C ASP A 161 5.19 15.56 -15.91
N LYS A 162 3.95 15.57 -15.44
CA LYS A 162 2.84 14.96 -16.18
C LYS A 162 2.23 16.00 -17.11
N THR A 163 2.83 16.19 -18.28
CA THR A 163 2.32 17.08 -19.34
C THR A 163 1.17 16.44 -20.12
N TYR A 164 0.10 16.04 -19.43
CA TYR A 164 -1.13 15.60 -20.11
C TYR A 164 -2.11 16.77 -20.25
N LYS A 165 -2.76 16.83 -21.42
CA LYS A 165 -3.89 17.72 -21.68
C LYS A 165 -5.03 17.32 -20.71
N GLN A 166 -5.66 18.26 -20.00
CA GLN A 166 -6.78 17.90 -19.12
C GLN A 166 -7.97 17.35 -19.92
N GLN A 167 -8.80 16.51 -19.31
CA GLN A 167 -10.00 15.93 -19.95
C GLN A 167 -10.84 16.97 -20.67
N GLN A 168 -11.05 18.14 -20.05
CA GLN A 168 -11.80 19.28 -20.62
C GLN A 168 -11.23 19.83 -21.94
N HIS A 169 -9.97 19.53 -22.25
CA HIS A 169 -9.25 19.99 -23.42
C HIS A 169 -9.10 18.89 -24.49
N TYR A 170 -9.42 17.63 -24.16
CA TYR A 170 -9.86 16.67 -25.17
C TYR A 170 -11.28 17.07 -25.52
N GLY A 171 -11.52 17.44 -26.79
CA GLY A 171 -12.87 17.81 -27.20
C GLY A 171 -13.82 16.67 -26.86
N VAL A 172 -14.86 16.94 -26.05
CA VAL A 172 -16.10 16.16 -26.14
C VAL A 172 -16.43 16.12 -27.62
N ILE A 173 -16.75 14.94 -28.15
CA ILE A 173 -17.02 14.67 -29.57
C ILE A 173 -18.18 15.58 -30.01
N GLY A 174 -17.84 16.82 -30.37
CA GLY A 174 -18.73 17.86 -30.89
C GLY A 174 -18.27 18.32 -32.27
N ARG A 175 -17.07 17.92 -32.69
CA ARG A 175 -16.69 17.90 -34.10
C ARG A 175 -16.95 16.52 -34.65
N HIS A 176 -17.81 16.45 -35.66
CA HIS A 176 -18.10 15.22 -36.39
C HIS A 176 -16.79 14.63 -36.92
N VAL A 177 -16.60 13.32 -36.82
CA VAL A 177 -15.39 12.60 -37.28
C VAL A 177 -15.00 12.97 -38.72
N GLY A 178 -15.99 13.26 -39.57
CA GLY A 178 -15.77 13.73 -40.94
C GLY A 178 -15.05 15.08 -41.04
N GLU A 179 -15.22 15.98 -40.07
CA GLU A 179 -14.52 17.27 -40.01
C GLU A 179 -13.04 17.09 -39.68
N LEU A 180 -12.72 16.20 -38.72
CA LEU A 180 -11.34 15.83 -38.39
C LEU A 180 -10.65 15.11 -39.54
N LYS A 181 -11.38 14.26 -40.28
CA LYS A 181 -10.88 13.57 -41.48
C LYS A 181 -10.58 14.55 -42.62
N ARG A 182 -11.45 15.56 -42.84
CA ARG A 182 -11.23 16.63 -43.82
C ARG A 182 -10.07 17.56 -43.43
N ALA A 183 -9.85 17.79 -42.15
CA ALA A 183 -8.76 18.61 -41.63
C ALA A 183 -7.40 17.90 -41.56
N GLY A 184 -7.32 16.60 -41.92
CA GLY A 184 -6.07 15.83 -41.88
C GLY A 184 -5.54 15.54 -40.47
N LEU A 185 -6.36 15.75 -39.44
CA LEU A 185 -5.99 15.61 -38.03
C LEU A 185 -6.28 14.20 -37.46
N MET A 186 -6.76 13.30 -38.30
CA MET A 186 -6.93 11.89 -37.94
C MET A 186 -5.66 11.09 -38.27
N PRO A 187 -5.19 10.21 -37.37
CA PRO A 187 -4.08 9.32 -37.67
C PRO A 187 -4.40 8.49 -38.92
N GLY A 188 -3.52 8.53 -39.92
CA GLY A 188 -3.60 7.63 -41.06
C GLY A 188 -3.43 6.19 -40.60
N ARG A 189 -4.20 5.26 -41.17
CA ARG A 189 -3.94 3.83 -40.98
C ARG A 189 -2.53 3.57 -41.50
N ALA A 190 -1.65 3.04 -40.64
CA ALA A 190 -0.31 2.62 -41.06
C ALA A 190 -0.48 1.68 -42.26
N ALA A 191 0.22 1.97 -43.35
CA ALA A 191 0.27 1.08 -44.49
C ALA A 191 0.76 -0.27 -43.98
N SER A 192 -0.04 -1.31 -44.18
CA SER A 192 0.40 -2.69 -44.01
C SER A 192 1.45 -2.95 -45.08
N GLU A 193 2.72 -2.88 -44.69
CA GLU A 193 3.80 -3.50 -45.45
C GLU A 193 3.66 -5.02 -45.28
N GLU A 194 3.00 -5.67 -46.24
CA GLU A 194 3.14 -7.10 -46.47
C GLU A 194 2.96 -7.35 -47.98
N GLY A 195 3.94 -8.06 -48.54
CA GLY A 195 4.32 -8.01 -49.95
C GLY A 195 3.45 -8.78 -50.93
N ALA A 196 3.45 -8.31 -52.18
CA ALA A 196 4.00 -9.01 -53.35
C ALA A 196 3.95 -8.04 -54.55
#